data_AF-A0A2D8QW93-F1
#
_entry.id   AF-A0A2D8QW93-F1
#
_cell.length_a   1.000
_cell.length_b   1.000
_cell.length_c   1.000
_cell.angle_alpha   90.00
_cell.angle_beta   90.00
_cell.angle_gamma   90.00
#
_symmetry.space_group_name_H-M   'P 1'
#
loop_
_entity.id
_entity.type
_entity.pdbx_description
1 polymer ?
#
loop_
_entity_poly.entity_id
_entity_poly.type
_entity_poly.pdbx_seq_one_letter_code
_entity_poly.pdbx_strand_id
1 'polypeptide(L)'
;MEPITVGHVEVEDLWIEIPSEGPLSVSEVISRSGMSPRDGTRVRCFQVNGDSVPNGRVMPGETVIIGSRPPTRTGQTTLHENVTIRWERDIVSYQRGISKNRRFNGSGWVDGGCTLWVPGVAQDSQIRAVELSRKKNSNGKFHAQGYRVRSDDEPYMNGDLVLAHPNDEMSMRIFDPITGSLSIGVRIDEKSLEATFRSEMNMGHRPTWVLRISSFDPLDRTAKATVERGYTWWRH
;
A
#
# COMPACT_ATOMS: atom_id res chain seq x y z
N MET A 1 -25.10 0.13 -19.68
CA MET A 1 -24.39 1.42 -19.84
C MET A 1 -23.52 1.56 -18.62
N GLU A 2 -22.20 1.51 -18.76
CA GLU A 2 -21.28 1.61 -17.62
C GLU A 2 -20.84 3.06 -17.46
N PRO A 3 -21.07 3.69 -16.29
CA PRO A 3 -20.67 5.07 -16.09
C PRO A 3 -19.15 5.21 -16.04
N ILE A 4 -18.66 6.41 -16.32
CA ILE A 4 -17.28 6.81 -15.98
C ILE A 4 -17.30 7.26 -14.53
N THR A 5 -16.47 6.66 -13.69
CA THR A 5 -16.35 7.04 -12.27
C THR A 5 -15.25 8.07 -12.12
N VAL A 6 -15.55 9.22 -11.51
CA VAL A 6 -14.60 10.34 -11.38
C VAL A 6 -14.44 10.71 -9.91
N GLY A 7 -13.20 10.67 -9.42
CA GLY A 7 -12.82 11.17 -8.10
C GLY A 7 -12.13 12.54 -8.16
N HIS A 8 -11.91 13.18 -7.01
CA HIS A 8 -11.17 14.44 -6.91
C HIS A 8 -9.95 14.34 -5.98
N VAL A 9 -8.79 14.87 -6.40
CA VAL A 9 -7.54 14.78 -5.59
C VAL A 9 -7.62 15.63 -4.33
N GLU A 10 -8.20 16.83 -4.43
CA GLU A 10 -8.26 17.78 -3.32
C GLU A 10 -9.53 17.66 -2.46
N VAL A 11 -10.47 16.76 -2.81
CA VAL A 11 -11.70 16.53 -2.05
C VAL A 11 -11.81 15.03 -1.76
N GLU A 12 -11.39 14.64 -0.57
CA GLU A 12 -11.40 13.25 -0.13
C GLU A 12 -12.82 12.66 -0.18
N ASP A 13 -12.91 11.38 -0.58
CA ASP A 13 -14.15 10.59 -0.69
C ASP A 13 -15.22 11.17 -1.64
N LEU A 14 -14.92 12.22 -2.40
CA LEU A 14 -15.82 12.72 -3.45
C LEU A 14 -15.67 11.89 -4.72
N TRP A 15 -16.70 11.12 -5.04
CA TRP A 15 -16.83 10.33 -6.25
C TRP A 15 -18.15 10.64 -6.93
N ILE A 16 -18.12 10.73 -8.25
CA ILE A 16 -19.31 10.94 -9.07
C ILE A 16 -19.30 9.95 -10.25
N GLU A 17 -20.48 9.67 -10.77
CA GLU A 17 -20.67 8.84 -11.95
C GLU A 17 -21.18 9.72 -13.09
N ILE A 18 -20.48 9.67 -14.23
CA ILE A 18 -20.87 10.36 -15.46
C ILE A 18 -21.43 9.30 -16.41
N PRO A 19 -22.74 9.31 -16.71
CA PRO A 19 -23.31 8.44 -17.72
C PRO A 19 -22.70 8.74 -19.08
N SER A 20 -22.23 7.71 -19.79
CA SER A 20 -21.72 7.85 -21.14
C SER A 20 -22.01 6.62 -21.98
N GLU A 21 -22.41 6.85 -23.23
CA GLU A 21 -22.61 5.81 -24.25
C GLU A 21 -21.34 5.58 -25.09
N GLY A 22 -20.31 6.40 -24.93
CA GLY A 22 -19.05 6.32 -25.67
C GLY A 22 -17.88 7.04 -24.98
N PRO A 23 -16.69 7.05 -25.61
CA PRO A 23 -15.50 7.67 -25.03
C PRO A 23 -15.66 9.18 -24.91
N LEU A 24 -15.35 9.74 -23.74
CA LEU A 24 -15.33 11.19 -23.49
C LEU A 24 -13.91 11.74 -23.52
N SER A 25 -13.74 12.98 -23.99
CA SER A 25 -12.47 13.68 -23.82
C SER A 25 -12.22 14.04 -22.34
N VAL A 26 -10.95 14.20 -21.95
CA VAL A 26 -10.59 14.67 -20.60
C VAL A 26 -11.28 16.00 -20.26
N SER A 27 -11.40 16.93 -21.22
CA SER A 27 -12.11 18.20 -21.01
C SER A 27 -13.59 18.02 -20.74
N GLU A 28 -14.24 17.06 -21.42
CA GLU A 28 -15.65 16.76 -21.17
C GLU A 28 -15.86 16.08 -19.82
N VAL A 29 -14.98 15.16 -19.43
CA VAL A 29 -15.02 14.54 -18.09
C VAL A 29 -14.90 15.61 -17.01
N ILE A 30 -13.90 16.50 -17.11
CA ILE A 30 -13.72 17.61 -16.16
C ILE A 30 -14.96 18.51 -16.15
N SER A 31 -15.48 18.91 -17.30
CA SER A 31 -16.65 19.80 -17.38
C SER A 31 -17.92 19.15 -16.82
N ARG A 32 -18.19 17.89 -17.17
CA ARG A 32 -19.40 17.17 -16.73
C ARG A 32 -19.31 16.73 -15.28
N SER A 33 -18.09 16.69 -14.71
CA SER A 33 -17.92 16.38 -13.30
C SER A 33 -18.51 17.43 -12.36
N GLY A 34 -18.52 18.70 -12.80
CA GLY A 34 -18.86 19.82 -11.93
C GLY A 34 -17.84 20.08 -10.81
N MET A 35 -16.70 19.37 -10.80
CA MET A 35 -15.70 19.46 -9.73
C MET A 35 -14.53 20.41 -10.08
N SER A 36 -14.67 21.25 -11.11
CA SER A 36 -13.70 22.30 -11.42
C SER A 36 -13.82 23.47 -10.42
N PRO A 37 -12.71 23.93 -9.80
CA PRO A 37 -12.70 25.11 -8.96
C PRO A 37 -13.15 26.37 -9.71
N ARG A 38 -13.89 27.25 -9.02
CA ARG A 38 -14.39 28.52 -9.58
C ARG A 38 -13.35 29.64 -9.61
N ASP A 39 -12.21 29.43 -8.97
CA ASP A 39 -11.12 30.40 -8.82
C ASP A 39 -10.15 30.43 -10.01
N GLY A 40 -10.39 29.60 -11.04
CA GLY A 40 -9.55 29.51 -12.23
C GLY A 40 -8.35 28.57 -12.08
N THR A 41 -8.23 27.84 -10.98
CA THR A 41 -7.19 26.81 -10.80
C THR A 41 -7.29 25.76 -11.90
N ARG A 42 -6.16 25.45 -12.54
CA ARG A 42 -6.10 24.49 -13.64
C ARG A 42 -6.27 23.06 -13.12
N VAL A 43 -7.25 22.35 -13.66
CA VAL A 43 -7.53 20.94 -13.36
C VAL A 43 -7.02 20.04 -14.48
N ARG A 44 -6.47 18.89 -14.10
CA ARG A 44 -6.00 17.81 -14.98
C ARG A 44 -6.73 16.52 -14.62
N CYS A 45 -6.67 15.53 -15.51
CA CYS A 45 -7.28 14.22 -15.32
C CYS A 45 -6.20 13.14 -15.36
N PHE A 46 -6.32 12.19 -14.45
CA PHE A 46 -5.33 11.14 -14.20
C PHE A 46 -6.04 9.79 -14.08
N GLN A 47 -5.32 8.73 -14.39
CA GLN A 47 -5.71 7.39 -13.96
C GLN A 47 -5.56 7.27 -12.43
N VAL A 48 -6.24 6.28 -11.83
CA VAL A 48 -6.20 6.06 -10.37
C VAL A 48 -4.77 5.82 -9.85
N ASN A 49 -3.88 5.32 -10.70
CA ASN A 49 -2.48 5.08 -10.40
C ASN A 49 -1.58 6.34 -10.44
N GLY A 50 -2.12 7.49 -10.84
CA GLY A 50 -1.40 8.77 -10.97
C GLY A 50 -0.91 9.10 -12.38
N ASP A 51 -1.05 8.19 -13.35
CA ASP A 51 -0.60 8.41 -14.72
C ASP A 51 -1.54 9.35 -15.48
N SER A 52 -1.03 9.94 -16.56
CA SER A 52 -1.86 10.76 -17.45
C SER A 52 -2.80 9.87 -18.27
N VAL A 53 -4.02 10.34 -18.51
CA VAL A 53 -4.99 9.60 -19.34
C VAL A 53 -4.44 9.45 -20.77
N PRO A 54 -4.25 8.21 -21.27
CA PRO A 54 -3.68 7.98 -22.58
C PRO A 54 -4.60 8.53 -23.68
N ASN A 55 -4.01 9.17 -24.69
CA ASN A 55 -4.72 9.77 -25.83
C ASN A 55 -5.80 10.81 -25.47
N GLY A 56 -5.84 11.30 -24.22
CA GLY A 56 -6.78 12.31 -23.76
C GLY A 56 -8.25 11.88 -23.76
N ARG A 57 -8.54 10.57 -23.76
CA ARG A 57 -9.90 10.02 -23.78
C ARG A 57 -10.12 9.03 -22.64
N VAL A 58 -11.31 9.04 -22.07
CA VAL A 58 -11.76 8.14 -21.00
C VAL A 58 -12.92 7.30 -21.53
N MET A 59 -12.81 5.99 -21.40
CA MET A 59 -13.78 5.02 -21.90
C MET A 59 -14.89 4.78 -20.85
N PRO A 60 -16.13 4.46 -21.27
CA PRO A 60 -17.18 3.99 -20.36
C PRO A 60 -16.67 2.82 -19.49
N GLY A 61 -17.02 2.82 -18.19
CA GLY A 61 -16.54 1.85 -17.20
C GLY A 61 -15.18 2.18 -16.56
N GLU A 62 -14.43 3.15 -17.09
CA GLU A 62 -13.16 3.56 -16.48
C GLU A 62 -13.35 4.42 -15.21
N THR A 63 -12.38 4.29 -14.30
CA THR A 63 -12.25 5.15 -13.12
C THR A 63 -11.07 6.08 -13.29
N VAL A 64 -11.30 7.38 -13.10
CA VAL A 64 -10.29 8.43 -13.22
C VAL A 64 -10.38 9.39 -12.04
N ILE A 65 -9.31 10.15 -11.81
CA ILE A 65 -9.25 11.17 -10.75
C ILE A 65 -8.85 12.49 -11.38
N ILE A 66 -9.55 13.57 -11.02
CA ILE A 66 -9.23 14.92 -11.49
C ILE A 66 -8.71 15.79 -10.34
N GLY A 67 -7.83 16.73 -10.66
CA GLY A 67 -7.27 17.64 -9.66
C GLY A 67 -6.18 18.54 -10.23
N SER A 68 -5.63 19.43 -9.41
CA SER A 68 -4.51 20.31 -9.77
C SER A 68 -3.20 19.54 -9.97
N ARG A 69 -3.11 18.34 -9.36
CA ARG A 69 -1.95 17.44 -9.34
C ARG A 69 -2.40 15.99 -9.51
N PRO A 70 -1.52 15.06 -9.93
CA PRO A 70 -1.85 13.63 -9.94
C PRO A 70 -2.36 13.19 -8.57
N PRO A 71 -3.32 12.24 -8.50
CA PRO A 71 -3.62 11.59 -7.23
C PRO A 71 -2.31 11.04 -6.68
N THR A 72 -2.01 11.38 -5.43
CA THR A 72 -1.03 10.60 -4.69
C THR A 72 -1.55 9.17 -4.75
N ARG A 73 -0.78 8.25 -5.38
CA ARG A 73 -1.03 6.80 -5.37
C ARG A 73 -1.69 6.45 -4.06
N THR A 74 -2.84 5.78 -4.11
CA THR A 74 -3.58 5.32 -2.94
C THR A 74 -2.60 4.85 -1.85
N GLY A 75 -2.48 5.64 -0.78
CA GLY A 75 -1.45 5.47 0.25
C GLY A 75 -0.36 6.55 0.15
N GLN A 76 -0.59 7.68 0.84
CA GLN A 76 0.51 8.56 1.24
C GLN A 76 1.46 7.71 2.10
N THR A 77 2.55 7.23 1.51
CA THR A 77 3.56 6.51 2.28
C THR A 77 4.21 7.51 3.21
N THR A 78 3.94 7.39 4.50
CA THR A 78 4.46 8.32 5.50
C THR A 78 5.62 7.66 6.22
N LEU A 79 6.76 8.33 6.24
CA LEU A 79 7.92 7.85 6.96
C LEU A 79 7.91 8.43 8.38
N HIS A 80 7.89 7.54 9.36
CA HIS A 80 7.95 7.87 10.78
C HIS A 80 9.36 7.61 11.28
N GLU A 81 10.06 8.66 11.69
CA GLU A 81 11.46 8.57 12.12
C GLU A 81 11.65 7.89 13.48
N ASN A 82 10.66 7.98 14.36
CA ASN A 82 10.75 7.41 15.70
C ASN A 82 9.41 6.84 16.18
N VAL A 83 9.21 5.55 15.92
CA VAL A 83 8.07 4.78 16.41
C VAL A 83 8.54 3.89 17.55
N THR A 84 7.96 4.08 18.74
CA THR A 84 8.14 3.16 19.86
C THR A 84 7.10 2.06 19.79
N ILE A 85 7.54 0.80 19.69
CA ILE A 85 6.66 -0.36 19.75
C ILE A 85 6.21 -0.57 21.19
N ARG A 86 4.89 -0.48 21.42
CA ARG A 86 4.26 -0.58 22.75
C ARG A 86 3.68 -1.95 23.03
N TRP A 87 3.30 -2.67 21.99
CA TRP A 87 2.70 -3.98 22.11
C TRP A 87 3.32 -4.97 21.16
N GLU A 88 3.49 -6.18 21.64
CA GLU A 88 3.97 -7.31 20.87
C GLU A 88 2.99 -8.47 21.03
N ARG A 89 2.53 -9.04 19.91
CA ARG A 89 1.61 -10.19 19.93
C ARG A 89 2.23 -11.40 19.24
N ASP A 90 2.28 -12.52 19.95
CA ASP A 90 2.65 -13.81 19.37
C ASP A 90 1.54 -14.33 18.47
N ILE A 91 1.79 -14.28 17.16
CA ILE A 91 0.87 -14.73 16.12
C ILE A 91 0.65 -16.24 16.22
N VAL A 92 1.69 -17.02 16.49
CA VAL A 92 1.63 -18.49 16.46
C VAL A 92 0.94 -19.02 17.70
N SER A 93 1.26 -18.46 18.88
CA SER A 93 0.61 -18.88 20.13
C SER A 93 -0.87 -18.49 20.16
N TYR A 94 -1.25 -17.35 19.57
CA TYR A 94 -2.66 -17.00 19.40
C TYR A 94 -3.42 -18.00 18.52
N GLN A 95 -2.79 -18.50 17.46
CA GLN A 95 -3.44 -19.40 16.49
C GLN A 95 -3.42 -20.89 16.86
N ARG A 96 -2.48 -21.34 17.70
CA ARG A 96 -2.25 -22.79 17.93
C ARG A 96 -2.06 -23.20 19.37
N GLY A 97 -2.15 -22.26 20.32
CA GLY A 97 -2.03 -22.55 21.74
C GLY A 97 -0.63 -22.95 22.21
N ILE A 98 0.23 -23.62 21.43
CA ILE A 98 1.59 -24.04 21.85
C ILE A 98 2.49 -24.32 20.62
N SER A 99 3.67 -23.67 20.47
CA SER A 99 4.96 -24.20 19.92
C SER A 99 5.96 -23.12 19.40
N LYS A 100 7.20 -23.55 19.14
CA LYS A 100 8.53 -23.00 19.54
C LYS A 100 9.22 -21.96 18.64
N ASN A 101 8.63 -21.52 17.54
CA ASN A 101 9.17 -20.39 16.74
C ASN A 101 8.18 -19.23 16.80
N ARG A 102 8.26 -18.45 17.87
CA ARG A 102 7.36 -17.35 18.13
C ARG A 102 7.57 -16.26 17.09
N ARG A 103 6.49 -15.88 16.41
CA ARG A 103 6.46 -14.80 15.44
C ARG A 103 5.63 -13.69 16.03
N PHE A 104 6.17 -12.50 16.05
CA PHE A 104 5.58 -11.42 16.79
C PHE A 104 5.17 -10.29 15.87
N ASN A 105 3.98 -9.72 16.13
CA ASN A 105 3.58 -8.48 15.51
C ASN A 105 3.73 -7.34 16.51
N GLY A 106 4.54 -6.35 16.15
CA GLY A 106 4.69 -5.12 16.90
C GLY A 106 3.58 -4.13 16.56
N SER A 107 3.18 -3.31 17.53
CA SER A 107 2.43 -2.10 17.24
C SER A 107 2.81 -0.94 18.15
N GLY A 108 2.76 0.25 17.57
CA GLY A 108 3.12 1.51 18.21
C GLY A 108 2.15 2.62 17.83
N TRP A 109 2.26 3.75 18.52
CA TRP A 109 1.49 4.95 18.18
C TRP A 109 2.24 5.77 17.14
N VAL A 110 1.48 6.35 16.23
CA VAL A 110 1.90 7.41 15.31
C VAL A 110 0.89 8.57 15.35
N ASP A 111 1.25 9.69 14.73
CA ASP A 111 0.46 10.92 14.77
C ASP A 111 -1.00 10.73 14.31
N GLY A 112 -1.89 11.53 14.92
CA GLY A 112 -3.33 11.48 14.67
C GLY A 112 -4.06 10.37 15.44
N GLY A 113 -3.50 9.92 16.57
CA GLY A 113 -4.12 8.89 17.41
C GLY A 113 -4.22 7.53 16.71
N CYS A 114 -3.28 7.25 15.81
CA CYS A 114 -3.29 6.05 14.98
C CYS A 114 -2.35 4.97 15.54
N THR A 115 -2.81 3.73 15.57
CA THR A 115 -1.96 2.58 15.89
C THR A 115 -1.34 2.02 14.61
N LEU A 116 -0.02 2.08 14.49
CA LEU A 116 0.74 1.47 13.41
C LEU A 116 1.07 0.01 13.75
N TRP A 117 0.75 -0.92 12.84
CA TRP A 117 1.12 -2.34 12.92
C TRP A 117 2.38 -2.62 12.11
N VAL A 118 3.38 -3.23 12.73
CA VAL A 118 4.72 -3.46 12.17
C VAL A 118 5.14 -4.91 12.42
N PRO A 119 5.23 -5.75 11.38
CA PRO A 119 5.54 -7.17 11.56
C PRO A 119 6.98 -7.40 12.05
N GLY A 120 7.16 -8.34 12.96
CA GLY A 120 8.48 -8.84 13.38
C GLY A 120 9.27 -7.90 14.28
N VAL A 121 8.63 -6.92 14.92
CA VAL A 121 9.30 -5.98 15.82
C VAL A 121 8.85 -6.22 17.26
N ALA A 122 9.83 -6.33 18.15
CA ALA A 122 9.61 -6.60 19.56
C ALA A 122 9.13 -5.38 20.33
N GLN A 123 8.47 -5.62 21.47
CA GLN A 123 8.08 -4.56 22.39
C GLN A 123 9.30 -3.72 22.81
N ASP A 124 9.07 -2.43 23.07
CA ASP A 124 10.05 -1.43 23.52
C ASP A 124 11.15 -1.09 22.50
N SER A 125 11.09 -1.66 21.29
CA SER A 125 11.95 -1.25 20.18
C SER A 125 11.60 0.17 19.72
N GLN A 126 12.62 1.00 19.50
CA GLN A 126 12.51 2.24 18.73
C GLN A 126 12.92 1.98 17.29
N ILE A 127 12.06 2.32 16.35
CA ILE A 127 12.28 2.06 14.93
C ILE A 127 11.92 3.27 14.07
N ARG A 128 12.56 3.34 12.91
CA ARG A 128 12.03 4.08 11.76
C ARG A 128 11.10 3.15 10.98
N ALA A 129 9.94 3.65 10.58
CA ALA A 129 8.93 2.83 9.91
C ALA A 129 8.20 3.59 8.81
N VAL A 130 7.93 2.91 7.70
CA VAL A 130 7.01 3.41 6.68
C VAL A 130 5.59 2.96 7.00
N GLU A 131 4.66 3.91 6.96
CA GLU A 131 3.22 3.69 6.94
C GLU A 131 2.76 3.63 5.48
N LEU A 132 2.01 2.59 5.12
CA LEU A 132 1.54 2.37 3.74
C LEU A 132 0.04 2.60 3.57
N SER A 133 -0.71 2.37 4.64
CA SER A 133 -2.15 2.58 4.65
C SER A 133 -2.61 2.98 6.03
N ARG A 134 -3.65 3.83 6.07
CA ARG A 134 -4.37 4.24 7.27
C ARG A 134 -5.85 4.00 7.04
N LYS A 135 -6.52 3.37 8.00
CA LYS A 135 -7.96 3.12 7.95
C LYS A 135 -8.59 3.39 9.31
N LYS A 136 -9.76 4.00 9.30
CA LYS A 136 -10.61 4.12 10.47
C LYS A 136 -11.44 2.84 10.62
N ASN A 137 -11.43 2.23 11.80
CA ASN A 137 -12.28 1.09 12.08
C ASN A 137 -13.72 1.53 12.44
N SER A 138 -14.64 0.57 12.58
CA SER A 138 -16.03 0.83 12.97
C SER A 138 -16.18 1.54 14.33
N ASN A 139 -15.20 1.38 15.23
CA ASN A 139 -15.15 2.06 16.53
C ASN A 139 -14.53 3.46 16.46
N GLY A 140 -14.29 3.98 15.26
CA GLY A 140 -13.74 5.30 15.02
C GLY A 140 -12.23 5.45 15.30
N LYS A 141 -11.52 4.37 15.62
CA LYS A 141 -10.07 4.40 15.87
C LYS A 141 -9.30 4.22 14.56
N PHE A 142 -8.19 4.93 14.43
CA PHE A 142 -7.31 4.80 13.28
C PHE A 142 -6.30 3.68 13.48
N HIS A 143 -6.15 2.84 12.45
CA HIS A 143 -5.13 1.82 12.37
C HIS A 143 -4.38 1.95 11.06
N ALA A 144 -3.06 1.82 11.14
CA ALA A 144 -2.19 1.85 9.99
C ALA A 144 -1.40 0.56 9.85
N GLN A 145 -1.03 0.23 8.62
CA GLN A 145 -0.11 -0.86 8.32
C GLN A 145 1.19 -0.31 7.81
N GLY A 146 2.29 -0.86 8.30
CA GLY A 146 3.62 -0.44 7.92
C GLY A 146 4.68 -1.50 8.20
N TYR A 147 5.93 -1.13 7.99
CA TYR A 147 7.07 -1.98 8.34
C TYR A 147 8.30 -1.13 8.63
N ARG A 148 9.27 -1.75 9.30
CA ARG A 148 10.54 -1.12 9.66
C ARG A 148 11.38 -0.82 8.41
N VAL A 149 12.01 0.34 8.38
CA VAL A 149 13.00 0.73 7.38
C VAL A 149 14.29 1.14 8.11
N ARG A 150 15.47 0.88 7.53
CA ARG A 150 16.77 1.28 8.10
C ARG A 150 17.35 2.52 7.39
N SER A 151 18.67 2.56 7.25
CA SER A 151 19.45 3.56 6.53
C SER A 151 18.95 3.73 5.11
N ASP A 152 19.09 4.93 4.54
CA ASP A 152 18.57 5.25 3.22
C ASP A 152 19.27 4.46 2.10
N ASP A 153 20.59 4.26 2.25
CA ASP A 153 21.43 3.54 1.29
C ASP A 153 21.24 2.02 1.36
N GLU A 154 20.94 1.49 2.54
CA GLU A 154 20.73 0.06 2.78
C GLU A 154 19.50 -0.18 3.68
N PRO A 155 18.29 0.07 3.14
CA PRO A 155 17.06 0.07 3.94
C PRO A 155 16.65 -1.31 4.44
N TYR A 156 17.14 -2.38 3.80
CA TYR A 156 16.73 -3.76 4.04
C TYR A 156 17.92 -4.70 4.21
N MET A 157 17.75 -5.67 5.12
CA MET A 157 18.71 -6.72 5.45
C MET A 157 18.01 -8.09 5.47
N ASN A 158 18.79 -9.16 5.39
CA ASN A 158 18.28 -10.53 5.52
C ASN A 158 17.44 -10.67 6.81
N GLY A 159 16.25 -11.23 6.66
CA GLY A 159 15.33 -11.53 7.74
C GLY A 159 14.28 -10.44 7.99
N ASP A 160 14.41 -9.25 7.39
CA ASP A 160 13.41 -8.20 7.52
C ASP A 160 12.06 -8.63 7.01
N LEU A 161 11.03 -8.11 7.66
CA LEU A 161 9.66 -8.25 7.22
C LEU A 161 9.16 -6.93 6.62
N VAL A 162 8.71 -7.00 5.39
CA VAL A 162 8.16 -5.86 4.64
C VAL A 162 6.75 -6.20 4.16
N LEU A 163 5.95 -5.16 3.91
CA LEU A 163 4.65 -5.32 3.28
C LEU A 163 4.79 -4.91 1.82
N ALA A 164 4.35 -5.80 0.92
CA ALA A 164 4.29 -5.52 -0.50
C ALA A 164 2.83 -5.59 -0.96
N HIS A 165 2.46 -4.60 -1.77
CA HIS A 165 1.25 -4.65 -2.56
C HIS A 165 1.60 -5.22 -3.93
N PRO A 166 0.85 -6.20 -4.45
CA PRO A 166 0.97 -6.60 -5.84
C PRO A 166 0.71 -5.38 -6.72
N ASN A 167 1.67 -5.03 -7.57
CA ASN A 167 1.49 -3.98 -8.59
C ASN A 167 0.92 -4.58 -9.89
N ASP A 168 1.29 -5.84 -10.16
CA ASP A 168 0.73 -6.77 -11.15
C ASP A 168 0.99 -8.22 -10.68
N GLU A 169 0.66 -9.25 -11.46
CA GLU A 169 0.82 -10.66 -11.06
C GLU A 169 2.28 -11.07 -10.76
N MET A 170 3.28 -10.31 -11.21
CA MET A 170 4.70 -10.70 -11.15
C MET A 170 5.63 -9.65 -10.56
N SER A 171 5.16 -8.43 -10.29
CA SER A 171 5.97 -7.33 -9.78
C SER A 171 5.46 -6.82 -8.43
N MET A 172 6.37 -6.86 -7.46
CA MET A 172 6.17 -6.36 -6.10
C MET A 172 7.11 -5.20 -5.88
N ARG A 173 6.62 -4.13 -5.25
CA ARG A 173 7.44 -2.97 -4.89
C ARG A 173 7.37 -2.71 -3.40
N ILE A 174 8.50 -2.30 -2.84
CA ILE A 174 8.63 -1.86 -1.45
C ILE A 174 9.18 -0.43 -1.40
N PHE A 175 9.09 0.17 -0.22
CA PHE A 175 9.37 1.57 0.02
C PHE A 175 10.84 1.85 -0.13
N ASP A 176 11.14 2.91 -0.85
CA ASP A 176 12.45 3.44 -1.03
C ASP A 176 12.52 4.77 -0.25
N PRO A 177 13.31 4.84 0.84
CA PRO A 177 13.41 6.07 1.62
C PRO A 177 14.15 7.19 0.90
N ILE A 178 14.96 6.90 -0.13
CA ILE A 178 15.63 7.91 -0.94
C ILE A 178 14.62 8.60 -1.85
N THR A 179 13.76 7.83 -2.51
CA THR A 179 12.74 8.39 -3.42
C THR A 179 11.46 8.80 -2.69
N GLY A 180 11.27 8.34 -1.45
CA GLY A 180 10.04 8.53 -0.68
C GLY A 180 8.84 7.79 -1.26
N SER A 181 9.06 6.72 -2.04
CA SER A 181 8.00 6.05 -2.80
C SER A 181 8.18 4.53 -2.87
N LEU A 182 7.13 3.80 -3.29
CA LEU A 182 7.21 2.36 -3.58
C LEU A 182 7.94 2.12 -4.93
N SER A 183 9.28 2.15 -4.90
CA SER A 183 10.13 2.01 -6.11
C SER A 183 11.12 0.85 -6.09
N ILE A 184 11.45 0.26 -4.93
CA ILE A 184 12.38 -0.89 -4.87
C ILE A 184 11.67 -2.13 -5.39
N GLY A 185 12.17 -2.70 -6.49
CA GLY A 185 11.64 -3.93 -7.07
C GLY A 185 11.99 -5.15 -6.21
N VAL A 186 11.02 -6.04 -6.00
CA VAL A 186 11.22 -7.27 -5.23
C VAL A 186 10.99 -8.50 -6.10
N ARG A 187 12.00 -9.38 -6.16
CA ARG A 187 11.89 -10.69 -6.78
C ARG A 187 11.58 -11.75 -5.73
N ILE A 188 10.43 -12.39 -5.87
CA ILE A 188 10.02 -13.49 -4.99
C ILE A 188 10.64 -14.79 -5.48
N ASP A 189 11.12 -15.61 -4.55
CA ASP A 189 11.51 -17.00 -4.85
C ASP A 189 10.35 -17.79 -5.47
N GLU A 190 10.61 -18.52 -6.55
CA GLU A 190 9.57 -19.21 -7.33
C GLU A 190 8.81 -20.25 -6.52
N LYS A 191 9.50 -21.03 -5.68
CA LYS A 191 8.85 -22.03 -4.81
C LYS A 191 7.98 -21.36 -3.76
N SER A 192 8.45 -20.24 -3.22
CA SER A 192 7.67 -19.43 -2.29
C SER A 192 6.43 -18.83 -2.95
N LEU A 193 6.54 -18.36 -4.20
CA LEU A 193 5.43 -17.77 -4.94
C LEU A 193 4.36 -18.82 -5.27
N GLU A 194 4.76 -19.99 -5.77
CA GLU A 194 3.84 -21.11 -6.03
C GLU A 194 3.10 -21.55 -4.76
N ALA A 195 3.82 -21.70 -3.65
CA ALA A 195 3.22 -22.04 -2.36
C ALA A 195 2.23 -20.95 -1.85
N THR A 196 2.46 -19.70 -2.23
CA THR A 196 1.59 -18.55 -1.90
C THR A 196 0.29 -18.62 -2.69
N PHE A 197 0.34 -18.86 -3.99
CA PHE A 197 -0.88 -19.03 -4.79
C PHE A 197 -1.73 -20.21 -4.33
N ARG A 198 -1.10 -21.35 -4.00
CA ARG A 198 -1.81 -22.49 -3.38
C ARG A 198 -2.44 -22.10 -2.03
N SER A 199 -1.79 -21.23 -1.27
CA SER A 199 -2.31 -20.73 0.01
C SER A 199 -3.50 -19.79 -0.19
N GLU A 200 -3.48 -18.94 -1.22
CA GLU A 200 -4.62 -18.07 -1.59
C GLU A 200 -5.84 -18.87 -2.01
N MET A 201 -5.66 -19.97 -2.76
CA MET A 201 -6.76 -20.86 -3.13
C MET A 201 -7.43 -21.51 -1.91
N ASN A 202 -6.67 -21.83 -0.87
CA ASN A 202 -7.17 -22.52 0.31
C ASN A 202 -7.67 -21.59 1.43
N MET A 203 -7.05 -20.43 1.60
CA MET A 203 -7.27 -19.50 2.73
C MET A 203 -7.81 -18.13 2.31
N GLY A 204 -8.08 -17.94 1.02
CA GLY A 204 -8.53 -16.69 0.43
C GLY A 204 -7.40 -15.76 0.01
N HIS A 205 -7.66 -15.00 -1.05
CA HIS A 205 -6.76 -14.01 -1.62
C HIS A 205 -6.45 -12.86 -0.63
N ARG A 206 -5.23 -12.32 -0.68
CA ARG A 206 -4.80 -11.21 0.18
C ARG A 206 -4.30 -10.01 -0.64
N PRO A 207 -4.80 -8.79 -0.35
CA PRO A 207 -4.38 -7.57 -1.07
C PRO A 207 -2.97 -7.08 -0.66
N THR A 208 -2.36 -7.70 0.35
CA THR A 208 -1.04 -7.35 0.86
C THR A 208 -0.36 -8.61 1.32
N TRP A 209 0.88 -8.81 0.90
CA TRP A 209 1.72 -9.91 1.35
C TRP A 209 2.79 -9.38 2.30
N VAL A 210 3.07 -10.16 3.35
CA VAL A 210 4.25 -9.94 4.17
C VAL A 210 5.39 -10.74 3.56
N LEU A 211 6.46 -10.05 3.17
CA LEU A 211 7.64 -10.66 2.59
C LEU A 211 8.77 -10.68 3.61
N ARG A 212 9.57 -11.75 3.58
CA ARG A 212 10.85 -11.84 4.28
C ARG A 212 11.98 -11.59 3.31
N ILE A 213 12.74 -10.52 3.51
CA ILE A 213 13.89 -10.18 2.68
C ILE A 213 14.98 -11.24 2.89
N SER A 214 15.54 -11.75 1.79
CA SER A 214 16.71 -12.63 1.81
C SER A 214 17.99 -11.89 1.45
N SER A 215 17.92 -10.91 0.53
CA SER A 215 19.03 -10.04 0.17
C SER A 215 18.53 -8.72 -0.42
N PHE A 216 19.34 -7.67 -0.32
CA PHE A 216 19.12 -6.38 -0.96
C PHE A 216 20.37 -5.99 -1.76
N ASP A 217 20.16 -5.45 -2.96
CA ASP A 217 21.21 -4.91 -3.83
C ASP A 217 21.13 -3.37 -3.78
N PRO A 218 22.11 -2.69 -3.15
CA PRO A 218 22.09 -1.24 -3.03
C PRO A 218 22.39 -0.52 -4.34
N LEU A 219 23.08 -1.16 -5.29
CA LEU A 219 23.42 -0.56 -6.58
C LEU A 219 22.21 -0.55 -7.51
N ASP A 220 21.55 -1.71 -7.63
CA ASP A 220 20.38 -1.87 -8.51
C ASP A 220 19.06 -1.48 -7.83
N ARG A 221 19.09 -1.19 -6.51
CA ARG A 221 17.89 -0.92 -5.68
C ARG A 221 16.84 -2.03 -5.83
N THR A 222 17.27 -3.28 -5.74
CA THR A 222 16.38 -4.47 -5.82
C THR A 222 16.51 -5.36 -4.59
N ALA A 223 15.45 -6.11 -4.28
CA ALA A 223 15.47 -7.08 -3.20
C ALA A 223 15.04 -8.47 -3.67
N LYS A 224 15.56 -9.50 -3.00
CA LYS A 224 15.04 -10.87 -3.09
C LYS A 224 14.28 -11.19 -1.81
N ALA A 225 13.20 -11.94 -1.93
CA ALA A 225 12.36 -12.26 -0.78
C ALA A 225 11.60 -13.58 -0.91
N THR A 226 11.07 -14.07 0.20
CA THR A 226 10.05 -15.11 0.26
C THR A 226 8.78 -14.56 0.92
N VAL A 227 7.62 -15.13 0.60
CA VAL A 227 6.37 -14.75 1.26
C VAL A 227 6.29 -15.39 2.64
N GLU A 228 6.14 -14.57 3.67
CA GLU A 228 6.01 -15.02 5.03
C GLU A 228 4.54 -15.29 5.38
N ARG A 229 4.06 -16.46 4.95
CA ARG A 229 2.64 -16.85 5.01
C ARG A 229 2.01 -16.69 6.40
N GLY A 230 2.75 -16.99 7.47
CA GLY A 230 2.23 -16.85 8.84
C GLY A 230 1.90 -15.40 9.21
N TYR A 231 2.54 -14.40 8.60
CA TYR A 231 2.19 -12.99 8.76
C TYR A 231 1.21 -12.48 7.70
N THR A 232 1.04 -13.17 6.57
CA THR A 232 0.09 -12.76 5.53
C THR A 232 -1.36 -13.14 5.88
N TRP A 233 -1.59 -14.30 6.48
CA TRP A 233 -2.96 -14.78 6.79
C TRP A 233 -3.36 -14.71 8.27
N TRP A 234 -2.61 -14.01 9.13
CA TRP A 234 -2.83 -14.11 10.57
C TRP A 234 -4.15 -13.54 11.12
N ARG A 235 -4.88 -12.72 10.35
CA ARG A 235 -6.12 -12.05 10.79
C ARG A 235 -7.41 -12.71 10.29
N HIS A 236 -7.38 -14.00 9.94
CA HIS A 236 -8.61 -14.77 9.77
C HIS A 236 -8.98 -15.45 11.08
#